data_AF-A0A8H6Q563-F1
#
_entry.id   AF-A0A8H6Q563-F1
#
_cell.length_a   1.000
_cell.length_b   1.000
_cell.length_c   1.000
_cell.angle_alpha   90.00
_cell.angle_beta   90.00
_cell.angle_gamma   90.00
#
_symmetry.space_group_name_H-M   'P 1'
#
loop_
_entity.id
_entity.type
_entity.pdbx_description
1 polymer ?
#
loop_
_entity_poly.entity_id
_entity_poly.type
_entity_poly.pdbx_seq_one_letter_code
_entity_poly.pdbx_strand_id
1 'polypeptide(L)'
;MKEQPQAQATTPNLTPTLAPARVRLERLIWDDRIMAFVARIIPPEDRDQPDWACANPIPHVTVGTASAEVKPKESNDLLKRWLEVGSGGETGIWEAEMPGVKIVQGSVALVMSQGKLLK
;
A
#
# COMPACT_ATOMS: atom_id res chain seq x y z
N MET A 1 -30.82 4.05 34.79
CA MET A 1 -29.62 4.87 35.08
C MET A 1 -28.80 4.10 36.10
N LYS A 2 -27.58 3.63 35.83
CA LYS A 2 -26.48 4.30 35.14
C LYS A 2 -25.69 3.27 34.32
N GLU A 3 -25.45 3.57 33.05
CA GLU A 3 -24.50 2.82 32.22
C GLU A 3 -23.08 3.14 32.72
N GLN A 4 -22.26 2.10 32.93
CA GLN A 4 -20.83 2.25 33.17
C GLN A 4 -20.11 2.52 31.84
N PRO A 5 -19.15 3.45 31.77
CA PRO A 5 -18.41 3.70 30.55
C PRO A 5 -17.52 2.50 30.25
N GLN A 6 -17.69 1.87 29.08
CA GLN A 6 -16.75 0.89 28.57
C GLN A 6 -15.43 1.60 28.25
N ALA A 7 -14.40 1.31 29.04
CA ALA A 7 -13.04 1.74 28.77
C ALA A 7 -12.58 1.11 27.44
N GLN A 8 -12.34 1.93 26.42
CA GLN A 8 -11.69 1.53 25.19
C GLN A 8 -10.26 1.11 25.53
N ALA A 9 -9.94 -0.17 25.35
CA ALA A 9 -8.58 -0.67 25.50
C ALA A 9 -7.70 -0.04 24.42
N THR A 10 -6.91 0.96 24.77
CA THR A 10 -5.83 1.48 23.93
C THR A 10 -4.72 0.43 23.91
N THR A 11 -4.67 -0.40 22.87
CA THR A 11 -3.49 -1.21 22.58
C THR A 11 -2.31 -0.24 22.37
N PRO A 12 -1.21 -0.35 23.15
CA PRO A 12 -0.06 0.51 22.93
C PRO A 12 0.50 0.24 21.54
N ASN A 13 0.66 1.30 20.75
CA ASN A 13 1.26 1.22 19.43
C ASN A 13 2.77 0.98 19.63
N LEU A 14 3.19 -0.29 19.61
CA LEU A 14 4.57 -0.72 19.91
C LEU A 14 5.57 -0.37 18.79
N THR A 15 5.07 0.10 17.65
CA THR A 15 5.88 0.43 16.49
C THR A 15 6.24 1.93 16.50
N PRO A 16 7.53 2.29 16.49
CA PRO A 16 7.92 3.69 16.35
C PRO A 16 7.55 4.22 14.96
N THR A 17 6.82 5.34 14.96
CA THR A 17 6.65 6.19 13.79
C THR A 17 7.94 6.97 13.55
N LEU A 18 8.44 6.96 12.31
CA LEU A 18 9.68 7.63 11.93
C LEU A 18 9.43 9.09 11.53
N ALA A 19 8.57 9.32 10.53
CA ALA A 19 8.18 10.65 10.08
C ALA A 19 6.93 10.60 9.16
N PRO A 20 6.29 11.75 8.90
CA PRO A 20 5.21 11.85 7.92
C PRO A 20 5.63 11.41 6.51
N ALA A 21 4.65 10.97 5.72
CA ALA A 21 4.83 10.69 4.30
C ALA A 21 3.57 11.09 3.52
N ARG A 22 3.79 11.40 2.25
CA ARG A 22 2.73 11.75 1.31
C ARG A 22 2.87 10.87 0.08
N VAL A 23 1.75 10.31 -0.36
CA VAL A 23 1.73 9.42 -1.52
C VAL A 23 0.62 9.88 -2.46
N ARG A 24 0.96 10.08 -3.73
CA ARG A 24 -0.01 10.27 -4.80
C ARG A 24 -0.39 8.91 -5.37
N LEU A 25 -1.69 8.65 -5.50
CA LEU A 25 -2.20 7.49 -6.23
C LEU A 25 -2.40 7.89 -7.69
N GLU A 26 -1.88 7.08 -8.61
CA GLU A 26 -1.88 7.40 -10.04
C GLU A 26 -2.83 6.51 -10.86
N ARG A 27 -2.75 5.20 -10.65
CA ARG A 27 -3.53 4.20 -11.40
C ARG A 27 -3.86 3.01 -10.53
N LEU A 28 -5.03 2.42 -10.74
CA LEU A 28 -5.41 1.11 -10.23
C LEU A 28 -5.09 0.06 -11.29
N ILE A 29 -4.32 -0.96 -10.94
CA ILE A 29 -3.95 -2.09 -11.81
C ILE A 29 -4.46 -3.38 -11.17
N TRP A 30 -5.10 -4.25 -11.93
CA TRP A 30 -5.57 -5.54 -11.43
C TRP A 30 -5.62 -6.63 -12.49
N ASP A 31 -5.56 -7.88 -12.04
CA ASP A 31 -5.90 -9.08 -12.80
C ASP A 31 -6.96 -9.90 -12.02
N ASP A 32 -7.10 -11.18 -12.34
CA ASP A 32 -8.02 -12.10 -11.63
C ASP A 32 -7.55 -12.46 -10.22
N ARG A 33 -6.31 -12.13 -9.84
CA ARG A 33 -5.67 -12.54 -8.59
C ARG A 33 -5.43 -11.38 -7.62
N ILE A 34 -5.04 -10.21 -8.11
CA ILE A 34 -4.51 -9.12 -7.29
C ILE A 34 -4.96 -7.76 -7.83
N MET A 35 -5.16 -6.83 -6.90
CA MET A 35 -5.40 -5.43 -7.21
C MET A 35 -4.41 -4.54 -6.44
N ALA A 36 -3.81 -3.57 -7.11
CA ALA A 36 -2.87 -2.63 -6.52
C ALA A 36 -2.96 -1.24 -7.14
N PHE A 37 -2.73 -0.20 -6.34
CA PHE A 37 -2.49 1.15 -6.84
C PHE A 37 -1.02 1.33 -7.18
N VAL A 38 -0.71 1.88 -8.36
CA VAL A 38 0.56 2.54 -8.62
C VAL A 38 0.58 3.85 -7.85
N ALA A 39 1.68 4.04 -7.12
CA ALA A 39 1.86 5.13 -6.20
C ALA A 39 3.14 5.91 -6.51
N ARG A 40 3.12 7.20 -6.19
CA ARG A 40 4.32 8.05 -6.19
C ARG A 40 4.49 8.65 -4.81
N ILE A 41 5.64 8.41 -4.20
CA ILE A 41 6.04 9.10 -2.98
C ILE A 41 6.32 10.56 -3.33
N ILE A 42 5.66 11.47 -2.62
CA ILE A 42 5.82 12.91 -2.79
C ILE A 42 6.82 13.41 -1.74
N PRO A 43 7.84 14.20 -2.13
CA PRO A 43 8.75 14.83 -1.19
C PRO A 43 8.00 15.58 -0.08
N PRO A 44 8.58 15.67 1.13
CA PRO A 44 7.97 16.42 2.22
C PRO A 44 7.87 17.92 1.84
N GLU A 45 6.87 18.60 2.39
CA GLU A 45 6.75 20.05 2.26
C GLU A 45 7.84 20.78 3.04
N ASP A 46 8.20 20.23 4.19
CA ASP A 46 9.27 20.69 5.05
C ASP A 46 10.59 20.04 4.63
N ARG A 47 11.57 20.86 4.27
CA ARG A 47 12.88 20.41 3.78
C ARG A 47 13.77 19.82 4.88
N ASP A 48 13.43 20.04 6.14
CA ASP A 48 14.13 19.43 7.27
C ASP A 48 13.69 17.97 7.49
N GLN A 49 12.62 17.51 6.81
CA GLN A 49 12.18 16.11 6.82
C GLN A 49 12.89 15.30 5.73
N PRO A 50 13.17 14.01 5.99
CA PRO A 50 13.84 13.16 5.01
C PRO A 50 12.93 12.81 3.83
N ASP A 51 13.51 12.75 2.63
CA ASP A 51 12.88 12.10 1.48
C ASP A 51 12.79 10.59 1.69
N TRP A 52 11.67 10.02 1.24
CA TRP A 52 11.46 8.56 1.29
C TRP A 52 11.81 7.91 -0.05
N ALA A 53 12.80 7.02 -0.03
CA ALA A 53 13.08 6.13 -1.14
C ALA A 53 12.21 4.86 -1.06
N CYS A 54 11.83 4.32 -2.21
CA CYS A 54 11.18 3.02 -2.30
C CYS A 54 12.20 1.97 -2.76
N ALA A 55 12.27 0.83 -2.07
CA ALA A 55 13.09 -0.29 -2.50
C ALA A 55 12.51 -1.01 -3.72
N ASN A 56 11.19 -0.94 -3.92
CA ASN A 56 10.54 -1.50 -5.09
C ASN A 56 10.69 -0.54 -6.28
N PRO A 57 10.94 -1.06 -7.51
CA PRO A 57 11.00 -0.23 -8.71
C PRO A 57 9.72 0.56 -8.99
N ILE A 58 8.58 -0.03 -8.62
CA ILE A 58 7.25 0.58 -8.74
C ILE A 58 6.68 0.68 -7.32
N PRO A 59 6.68 1.89 -6.71
CA PRO A 59 5.98 2.09 -5.46
C PRO A 59 4.49 1.81 -5.68
N HIS A 60 3.89 1.04 -4.77
CA HIS A 60 2.50 0.63 -4.92
C HIS A 60 1.85 0.34 -3.57
N VAL A 61 0.52 0.27 -3.59
CA VAL A 61 -0.29 -0.14 -2.45
C VAL A 61 -1.16 -1.32 -2.89
N THR A 62 -0.90 -2.51 -2.34
CA THR A 62 -1.77 -3.67 -2.58
C THR A 62 -3.11 -3.45 -1.91
N VAL A 63 -4.19 -3.51 -2.69
CA VAL A 63 -5.57 -3.33 -2.22
C VAL A 63 -6.12 -4.63 -1.66
N GLY A 64 -5.89 -5.73 -2.38
CA GLY A 64 -6.40 -7.04 -1.99
C GLY A 64 -5.88 -8.15 -2.87
N THR A 65 -6.09 -9.37 -2.40
CA THR A 65 -5.78 -10.61 -3.11
C THR A 65 -7.04 -11.47 -3.18
N ALA A 66 -7.18 -12.24 -4.25
CA ALA A 66 -8.37 -13.08 -4.49
C ALA A 66 -8.54 -14.19 -3.43
N SER A 67 -7.43 -14.64 -2.82
CA SER A 67 -7.45 -15.63 -1.74
C SER A 67 -6.21 -15.50 -0.84
N ALA A 68 -6.19 -16.24 0.27
CA ALA A 68 -5.05 -16.28 1.21
C ALA A 68 -3.80 -17.00 0.64
N GLU A 69 -3.97 -17.74 -0.44
CA GLU A 69 -2.87 -18.42 -1.15
C GLU A 69 -2.07 -17.42 -1.98
N VAL A 70 -2.75 -16.42 -2.53
CA VAL A 70 -2.14 -15.30 -3.26
C VAL A 70 -1.54 -14.34 -2.25
N LYS A 71 -0.21 -14.20 -2.27
CA LYS A 71 0.50 -13.34 -1.33
C LYS A 71 0.48 -11.89 -1.81
N PRO A 72 0.27 -10.91 -0.90
CA PRO A 72 0.31 -9.50 -1.28
C PRO A 72 1.58 -9.05 -2.00
N LYS A 73 2.71 -9.75 -1.83
CA LYS A 73 3.98 -9.48 -2.54
C LYS A 73 3.92 -9.74 -4.05
N GLU A 74 2.98 -10.54 -4.54
CA GLU A 74 2.82 -10.87 -5.96
C GLU A 74 2.34 -9.64 -6.76
N SER A 75 1.85 -8.57 -6.10
CA SER A 75 1.61 -7.28 -6.75
C SER A 75 2.85 -6.72 -7.45
N ASN A 76 4.06 -7.01 -6.95
CA ASN A 76 5.30 -6.62 -7.61
C ASN A 76 5.41 -7.23 -9.02
N ASP A 77 5.05 -8.52 -9.14
CA ASP A 77 5.15 -9.27 -10.38
C ASP A 77 4.07 -8.82 -11.38
N LEU A 78 2.83 -8.57 -10.90
CA LEU A 78 1.76 -7.98 -11.69
C LEU A 78 2.18 -6.64 -12.31
N LEU A 79 2.71 -5.72 -11.48
CA LEU A 79 3.08 -4.39 -11.94
C LEU A 79 4.28 -4.41 -12.89
N LYS A 80 5.23 -5.33 -12.67
CA LYS A 80 6.32 -5.56 -13.62
C LYS A 80 5.79 -6.03 -14.97
N ARG A 81 4.92 -7.05 -14.98
CA ARG A 81 4.30 -7.56 -16.21
C ARG A 81 3.48 -6.48 -16.91
N TRP A 82 2.72 -5.68 -16.17
CA TRP A 82 1.96 -4.56 -16.73
C TRP A 82 2.87 -3.56 -17.48
N LEU A 83 4.06 -3.23 -16.97
CA LEU A 83 5.01 -2.39 -17.71
C LEU A 83 5.54 -3.04 -18.99
N GLU A 84 5.65 -4.37 -19.02
CA GLU A 84 6.21 -5.12 -20.15
C GLU A 84 5.18 -5.33 -21.27
N VAL A 85 3.95 -5.71 -20.93
CA VAL A 85 2.93 -6.14 -21.92
C VAL A 85 1.72 -5.21 -21.99
N GLY A 86 1.56 -4.27 -21.05
CA GLY A 86 0.42 -3.37 -20.98
C GLY A 86 -0.87 -4.02 -20.45
N SER A 87 -1.95 -3.25 -20.50
CA SER A 87 -3.30 -3.66 -20.10
C SER A 87 -4.20 -3.97 -21.30
N GLY A 88 -5.18 -4.87 -21.11
CA GLY A 88 -6.21 -5.20 -22.07
C GLY A 88 -6.70 -6.64 -21.91
N GLY A 89 -7.78 -6.97 -22.61
CA GLY A 89 -8.34 -8.33 -22.59
C GLY A 89 -7.35 -9.41 -23.03
N GLU A 90 -6.41 -9.07 -23.93
CA GLU A 90 -5.37 -9.99 -24.39
C GLU A 90 -4.30 -10.29 -23.34
N THR A 91 -4.00 -9.33 -22.46
CA THR A 91 -3.00 -9.50 -21.40
C THR A 91 -3.61 -9.99 -20.09
N GLY A 92 -4.93 -9.86 -19.94
CA GLY A 92 -5.67 -10.16 -18.71
C GLY A 92 -5.44 -9.13 -17.59
N ILE A 93 -4.71 -8.05 -17.90
CA ILE A 93 -4.41 -6.98 -16.95
C ILE A 93 -5.33 -5.81 -17.27
N TRP A 94 -5.95 -5.26 -16.26
CA TRP A 94 -6.83 -4.11 -16.39
C TRP A 94 -6.24 -2.92 -15.65
N GLU A 95 -6.51 -1.72 -16.17
CA GLU A 95 -6.12 -0.49 -15.51
C GLU A 95 -7.26 0.53 -15.48
N ALA A 96 -7.25 1.38 -14.45
CA ALA A 96 -8.10 2.54 -14.34
C ALA A 96 -7.28 3.72 -13.79
N GLU A 97 -7.34 4.85 -14.48
CA GLU A 97 -6.67 6.06 -14.02
C GLU A 97 -7.36 6.65 -12.78
N MET A 98 -6.58 7.12 -11.83
CA MET A 98 -7.14 7.84 -10.69
C MET A 98 -7.66 9.21 -11.12
N PRO A 99 -8.94 9.54 -10.84
CA PRO A 99 -9.50 10.81 -11.24
C PRO A 99 -8.86 11.96 -10.46
N GLY A 100 -8.17 12.84 -11.19
CA GLY A 100 -7.49 14.01 -10.64
C GLY A 100 -6.29 13.66 -9.75
N VAL A 101 -5.84 14.63 -8.96
CA VAL A 101 -4.73 14.43 -8.04
C VAL A 101 -5.26 13.93 -6.70
N LYS A 102 -4.95 12.67 -6.36
CA LYS A 102 -5.27 12.07 -5.05
C LYS A 102 -3.99 11.86 -4.25
N ILE A 103 -3.76 12.75 -3.28
CA ILE A 103 -2.65 12.64 -2.32
C ILE A 103 -3.20 12.13 -1.00
N VAL A 104 -2.63 11.04 -0.52
CA VAL A 104 -2.89 10.46 0.79
C VAL A 104 -1.77 10.88 1.73
N GLN A 105 -2.13 11.41 2.89
CA GLN A 105 -1.18 11.69 3.97
C GLN A 105 -1.13 10.52 4.93
N GLY A 106 0.07 10.19 5.40
CA GLY A 106 0.29 9.13 6.36
C GLY A 106 1.64 9.30 7.06
N SER A 107 2.13 8.22 7.65
CA SER A 107 3.40 8.19 8.37
C SER A 107 4.16 6.91 8.07
N VAL A 108 5.49 6.99 7.98
CA VAL A 108 6.37 5.82 7.89
C VAL A 108 6.60 5.25 9.28
N ALA A 109 6.55 3.93 9.37
CA ALA A 109 6.66 3.20 10.63
C ALA A 109 7.38 1.87 10.40
N LEU A 110 8.10 1.38 11.41
CA LEU A 110 8.85 0.12 11.32
C LEU A 110 7.95 -1.08 11.66
N VAL A 111 7.67 -1.95 10.69
CA VAL A 111 6.86 -3.14 10.96
C VAL A 111 7.76 -4.37 11.11
N MET A 112 7.70 -5.01 12.28
CA MET A 112 8.24 -6.35 12.49
C MET A 112 7.12 -7.36 12.22
N SER A 113 7.16 -8.01 11.05
CA SER A 113 6.25 -9.12 10.77
C SER A 113 6.90 -10.43 11.23
N GLN A 114 6.41 -11.01 12.33
CA GLN A 114 6.74 -12.38 12.70
C GLN A 114 6.00 -13.30 11.71
N GLY A 115 6.74 -13.99 10.83
CA GLY A 115 6.15 -15.05 10.01
C GLY A 115 5.45 -16.07 10.92
N LYS A 116 4.25 -16.52 10.55
CA LYS A 116 3.48 -17.51 11.34
C LYS A 116 4.43 -18.63 11.82
N LEU A 117 4.56 -18.80 13.14
CA LEU A 117 4.96 -20.09 13.69
C LEU A 117 3.94 -21.09 13.17
N LEU A 118 4.36 -21.95 12.24
CA LEU A 118 3.62 -23.14 11.89
C LEU A 118 3.41 -23.91 13.21
N LYS A 119 2.16 -24.01 13.64
CA LYS A 119 1.74 -24.92 14.72
C LYS A 119 1.41 -26.27 14.10
#